data_AF-X1EJ19-F1
#
_entry.id   AF-X1EJ19-F1
#
_cell.length_a   1.000
_cell.length_b   1.000
_cell.length_c   1.000
_cell.angle_alpha   90.00
_cell.angle_beta   90.00
_cell.angle_gamma   90.00
#
_symmetry.space_group_name_H-M   'P 1'
#
loop_
_entity.id
_entity.type
_entity.pdbx_description
1 polymer ?
#
loop_
_entity_poly.entity_id
_entity_poly.type
_entity_poly.pdbx_seq_one_letter_code
_entity_poly.pdbx_strand_id
1 'polypeptide(L)'
;MVRVEGTLEELRELFVEGAKKEARKVAKKAGAEVVKSGARRAKSAWQKFMANKKKQIKFKSGKKKGRLDLKKMGAAFRREQRKMKR
;
A
#
# COMPACT_ATOMS: atom_id res chain seq x y z
N MET A 1 27.17 1.64 -38.21
CA MET A 1 27.77 0.60 -37.35
C MET A 1 28.37 1.31 -36.15
N VAL A 2 27.77 1.20 -34.97
CA VAL A 2 28.24 1.95 -33.78
C VAL A 2 29.46 1.22 -33.22
N ARG A 3 30.63 1.85 -33.26
CA ARG A 3 31.85 1.35 -32.61
C ARG A 3 31.69 1.56 -31.11
N VAL A 4 31.73 0.48 -30.36
CA VAL A 4 31.75 0.50 -28.90
C VAL A 4 33.22 0.47 -28.50
N GLU A 5 33.79 1.64 -28.23
CA GLU A 5 35.16 1.76 -27.73
C GLU A 5 35.15 1.51 -26.22
N GLY A 6 35.28 0.24 -25.85
CA GLY A 6 35.46 -0.22 -24.48
C GLY A 6 36.11 -1.59 -24.53
N THR A 7 37.00 -1.88 -23.59
CA THR A 7 37.64 -3.20 -23.48
C THR A 7 36.58 -4.28 -23.26
N LEU A 8 36.84 -5.52 -23.73
CA LEU A 8 35.90 -6.64 -23.58
C LEU A 8 35.50 -6.88 -22.11
N GLU A 9 36.40 -6.58 -21.16
CA GLU A 9 36.12 -6.57 -19.71
C GLU A 9 35.04 -5.55 -19.33
N GLU A 10 35.16 -4.29 -19.76
CA GLU A 10 34.23 -3.21 -19.38
C GLU A 10 32.81 -3.47 -19.92
N LEU A 11 32.71 -4.04 -21.12
CA LEU A 11 31.44 -4.45 -21.68
C LEU A 11 30.83 -5.60 -20.88
N ARG A 12 31.61 -6.63 -20.54
CA ARG A 12 31.14 -7.72 -19.67
C ARG A 12 30.68 -7.21 -18.32
N GLU A 13 31.39 -6.27 -17.72
CA GLU A 13 31.03 -5.70 -16.43
C GLU A 13 29.73 -4.89 -16.49
N LEU A 14 29.53 -4.08 -17.54
CA LEU A 14 28.27 -3.37 -17.78
C LEU A 14 27.09 -4.32 -18.03
N PHE A 15 27.29 -5.41 -18.78
CA PHE A 15 26.26 -6.43 -18.99
C PHE A 15 25.95 -7.19 -17.69
N VAL A 16 26.96 -7.48 -16.86
CA VAL A 16 26.77 -8.11 -15.54
C VAL A 16 26.06 -7.17 -14.57
N GLU A 17 26.37 -5.87 -14.57
CA GLU A 17 25.64 -4.88 -13.77
C GLU A 17 24.21 -4.71 -14.23
N GLY A 18 23.98 -4.67 -15.55
CA GLY A 18 22.65 -4.65 -16.15
C GLY A 18 21.83 -5.87 -15.74
N ALA A 19 22.42 -7.07 -15.84
CA ALA A 19 21.80 -8.32 -15.41
C ALA A 19 21.49 -8.32 -13.90
N LYS A 20 22.40 -7.82 -13.04
CA LYS A 20 22.16 -7.68 -11.60
C LYS A 20 21.01 -6.73 -11.28
N LYS A 21 20.91 -5.59 -12.00
CA LYS A 21 19.82 -4.61 -11.82
C LYS A 21 18.47 -5.18 -12.26
N GLU A 22 18.42 -5.88 -13.39
CA GLU A 22 17.20 -6.55 -13.85
C GLU A 22 16.79 -7.71 -12.94
N ALA A 23 17.73 -8.54 -12.49
CA ALA A 23 17.47 -9.60 -11.52
C ALA A 23 16.86 -9.05 -10.22
N ARG A 24 17.35 -7.91 -9.71
CA ARG A 24 16.77 -7.23 -8.53
C ARG A 24 15.35 -6.74 -8.78
N LYS A 25 15.04 -6.20 -9.96
CA LYS A 25 13.68 -5.76 -10.32
C LYS A 25 12.72 -6.94 -10.38
N VAL A 26 13.12 -8.03 -11.03
CA VAL A 26 12.32 -9.25 -11.13
C VAL A 26 12.10 -9.86 -9.75
N ALA A 27 13.13 -9.98 -8.92
CA ALA A 27 13.01 -10.49 -7.55
C ALA A 27 12.09 -9.62 -6.70
N LYS A 28 12.17 -8.28 -6.80
CA LYS A 28 11.26 -7.36 -6.11
C LYS A 28 9.81 -7.53 -6.57
N LYS A 29 9.58 -7.70 -7.87
CA LYS A 29 8.25 -7.92 -8.44
C LYS A 29 7.67 -9.25 -7.97
N ALA A 30 8.46 -10.33 -8.04
CA ALA A 30 8.07 -11.65 -7.55
C ALA A 30 7.76 -11.63 -6.04
N GLY A 31 8.62 -11.00 -5.23
CA GLY A 31 8.38 -10.83 -3.79
C GLY A 31 7.10 -10.05 -3.49
N ALA A 32 6.79 -9.00 -4.26
CA ALA A 32 5.55 -8.24 -4.12
C ALA A 32 4.31 -9.09 -4.48
N GLU A 33 4.40 -9.95 -5.49
CA GLU A 33 3.33 -10.88 -5.85
C GLU A 33 3.09 -11.94 -4.78
N VAL A 34 4.15 -12.51 -4.21
CA VAL A 34 4.06 -13.46 -3.08
C VAL A 34 3.43 -12.82 -1.84
N VAL A 35 3.80 -11.58 -1.51
CA VAL A 35 3.17 -10.84 -0.41
C VAL A 35 1.71 -10.52 -0.70
N LYS A 36 1.36 -10.28 -1.97
CA LYS A 36 -0.02 -10.01 -2.39
C LYS A 36 -0.88 -11.27 -2.42
N SER A 37 -0.31 -12.43 -2.73
CA SER A 37 -0.97 -13.74 -2.71
C SER A 37 -1.07 -14.34 -1.30
N GLY A 38 -0.27 -13.84 -0.34
CA GLY A 38 -0.43 -14.16 1.06
C GLY A 38 -1.83 -13.84 1.59
N ALA A 39 -2.34 -14.67 2.50
CA ALA A 39 -3.65 -14.48 3.11
C ALA A 39 -3.74 -13.11 3.78
N ARG A 40 -4.60 -12.23 3.24
CA ARG A 40 -4.80 -10.89 3.80
C ARG A 40 -5.38 -11.03 5.21
N ARG A 41 -4.72 -10.42 6.19
CA ARG A 41 -5.22 -10.37 7.58
C ARG A 41 -6.67 -9.87 7.60
N ALA A 42 -7.52 -10.56 8.35
CA ALA A 42 -8.90 -10.14 8.55
C ALA A 42 -8.94 -8.73 9.18
N LYS A 43 -9.68 -7.82 8.55
CA LYS A 43 -9.88 -6.46 9.05
C LYS A 43 -10.61 -6.50 10.39
N SER A 44 -10.17 -5.68 11.35
CA SER A 44 -10.89 -5.49 12.61
C SER A 44 -12.27 -4.85 12.38
N ALA A 45 -13.18 -5.01 13.33
CA ALA A 45 -14.51 -4.39 13.26
C ALA A 45 -14.43 -2.87 13.03
N TRP A 46 -13.46 -2.19 13.67
CA TRP A 46 -13.20 -0.77 13.46
C TRP A 46 -12.72 -0.46 12.03
N GLN A 47 -11.81 -1.24 11.48
CA GLN A 47 -11.34 -1.06 10.10
C GLN A 47 -12.47 -1.29 9.08
N LYS A 48 -13.33 -2.28 9.32
CA LYS A 48 -14.54 -2.52 8.50
C LYS A 48 -15.50 -1.34 8.58
N PHE A 49 -15.70 -0.78 9.79
CA PHE A 49 -16.54 0.40 10.00
C PHE A 49 -16.00 1.62 9.25
N MET A 50 -14.70 1.91 9.33
CA MET A 50 -14.08 3.03 8.62
C MET A 50 -14.11 2.90 7.09
N ALA A 51 -13.99 1.67 6.59
CA ALA A 51 -14.06 1.39 5.15
C ALA A 51 -15.45 1.64 4.55
N ASN A 52 -16.50 1.65 5.36
CA ASN A 52 -17.86 1.89 4.90
C ASN A 52 -18.12 3.39 4.65
N LYS A 53 -18.25 3.78 3.37
CA LYS A 53 -18.49 5.17 2.95
C LYS A 53 -19.72 5.80 3.59
N LYS A 54 -20.79 5.03 3.84
CA LYS A 54 -22.03 5.53 4.45
C LYS A 54 -21.83 5.95 5.92
N LYS A 55 -20.83 5.36 6.59
CA LYS A 55 -20.52 5.62 8.01
C LYS A 55 -19.41 6.65 8.19
N GLN A 56 -18.78 7.11 7.11
CA GLN A 56 -17.72 8.10 7.18
C GLN A 56 -18.25 9.47 7.59
N ILE A 57 -17.83 9.92 8.76
CA ILE A 57 -18.12 11.28 9.23
C ILE A 57 -16.94 12.15 8.83
N LYS A 58 -17.22 13.22 8.10
CA LYS A 58 -16.22 14.19 7.64
C LYS A 58 -16.45 15.54 8.30
N PHE A 59 -15.37 16.30 8.50
CA PHE A 59 -15.47 17.69 8.93
C PHE A 59 -16.24 18.51 7.88
N LYS A 60 -17.22 19.29 8.33
CA LYS A 60 -18.11 20.07 7.47
C LYS A 60 -17.59 21.48 7.19
N SER A 61 -16.75 22.02 8.08
CA SER A 61 -16.19 23.38 8.01
C SER A 61 -14.76 23.43 8.56
N GLY A 62 -14.10 24.58 8.37
CA GLY A 62 -12.74 24.87 8.86
C GLY A 62 -11.62 24.23 8.02
N LYS A 63 -10.38 24.37 8.50
CA LYS A 63 -9.15 23.93 7.79
C LYS A 63 -9.10 22.43 7.49
N LYS A 64 -9.88 21.61 8.22
CA LYS A 64 -9.93 20.14 8.05
C LYS A 64 -11.15 19.67 7.25
N LYS A 65 -11.93 20.58 6.66
CA LYS A 65 -13.13 20.25 5.87
C LYS A 65 -12.85 19.16 4.85
N GLY A 66 -13.76 18.19 4.74
CA GLY A 66 -13.64 17.05 3.83
C GLY A 66 -12.77 15.89 4.33
N ARG A 67 -11.92 16.10 5.35
CA ARG A 67 -11.18 15.01 6.00
C ARG A 67 -12.08 14.21 6.95
N LEU A 68 -11.71 12.96 7.24
CA LEU A 68 -12.43 12.11 8.19
C LEU A 68 -12.29 12.66 9.61
N ASP A 69 -13.42 12.76 10.30
CA ASP A 69 -13.49 13.06 11.73
C ASP A 69 -13.44 11.74 12.51
N LEU A 70 -12.21 11.29 12.80
CA LEU A 70 -11.95 10.03 13.51
C LEU A 70 -12.54 10.02 14.93
N LYS A 71 -12.64 11.19 15.58
CA LYS A 71 -13.22 11.32 16.93
C LYS A 71 -14.71 11.00 16.90
N LYS A 72 -15.46 11.64 15.99
CA LYS A 72 -16.89 11.38 15.83
C LYS A 72 -17.17 9.96 15.31
N MET A 73 -16.36 9.46 14.37
CA MET A 73 -16.49 8.09 13.89
C MET A 73 -16.26 7.07 15.01
N GLY A 74 -15.26 7.28 15.87
CA GLY A 74 -14.99 6.38 17.00
C GLY A 74 -16.14 6.35 18.01
N ALA A 75 -16.76 7.51 18.28
CA ALA A 75 -17.96 7.57 19.12
C ALA A 75 -19.15 6.83 18.49
N ALA A 76 -19.39 7.03 17.18
CA ALA A 76 -20.46 6.35 16.45
C ALA A 76 -20.27 4.82 16.44
N PHE A 77 -19.04 4.35 16.19
CA PHE A 77 -18.72 2.93 16.25
C PHE A 77 -19.00 2.33 17.62
N ARG A 78 -18.55 2.96 18.71
CA ARG A 78 -18.82 2.47 20.07
C ARG A 78 -20.32 2.41 20.40
N ARG A 79 -21.11 3.37 19.91
CA ARG A 79 -22.58 3.33 20.07
C ARG A 79 -23.19 2.15 19.31
N GLU A 80 -22.76 1.91 18.08
CA GLU A 80 -23.22 0.78 17.28
C GLU A 80 -22.86 -0.56 17.93
N GLN A 81 -21.62 -0.69 18.43
CA GLN A 81 -21.20 -1.90 19.16
C GLN A 81 -22.03 -2.12 20.44
N ARG A 82 -22.34 -1.06 21.19
CA ARG A 82 -23.24 -1.15 22.36
C ARG A 82 -24.65 -1.56 21.96
N LYS A 83 -25.17 -1.07 20.82
CA LYS A 83 -26.49 -1.46 20.30
C LYS A 83 -26.52 -2.91 19.86
N MET A 84 -25.44 -3.43 19.27
CA MET A 84 -25.33 -4.84 18.87
C MET A 84 -25.22 -5.80 20.06
N LYS A 85 -24.74 -5.32 21.20
CA LYS A 85 -24.58 -6.13 22.43
C LYS A 85 -25.85 -6.15 23.29
N ARG A 86 -26.75 -5.18 23.12
CA ARG A 86 -28.08 -5.16 23.75
C ARG A 86 -29.04 -5.96 22.90
#